data_AF-A0A4Y2NGD6-F1
#
_entry.id   AF-A0A4Y2NGD6-F1
#
_cell.length_a   1.000
_cell.length_b   1.000
_cell.length_c   1.000
_cell.angle_alpha   90.00
_cell.angle_beta   90.00
_cell.angle_gamma   90.00
#
_symmetry.space_group_name_H-M   'P 1'
#
loop_
_entity.id
_entity.type
_entity.pdbx_description
1 polymer ?
#
loop_
_entity_poly.entity_id
_entity_poly.type
_entity_poly.pdbx_seq_one_letter_code
_entity_poly.pdbx_strand_id
1 'polypeptide(L)'
;MGRKKGKGDGTESPQSIDKYADELQILIDNLDPEEYVEGIGPLVIDWFKDLEVFSSETIKAGLTYGKTLRNALVENHYRTLLPIFEYACSKIRERDSEIYDLKNLVSDAAPALLKAKIWSLERENEALKAKLEIYNDISSTVREITPVLEELKEN
;
A
#
# COMPACT_ATOMS: atom_id res chain seq x y z
N MET A 1 -29.17 -20.34 -64.67
CA MET A 1 -27.94 -19.63 -64.24
C MET A 1 -27.90 -19.62 -62.72
N GLY A 2 -27.08 -20.48 -62.13
CA GLY A 2 -27.00 -20.70 -60.69
C GLY A 2 -26.14 -19.66 -59.98
N ARG A 3 -26.64 -19.14 -58.85
CA ARG A 3 -25.90 -18.29 -57.92
C ARG A 3 -24.87 -19.12 -57.15
N LYS A 4 -23.59 -18.76 -57.29
CA LYS A 4 -22.45 -19.26 -56.51
C LYS A 4 -22.67 -18.90 -55.03
N LYS A 5 -22.85 -19.91 -54.16
CA LYS A 5 -22.67 -19.76 -52.70
C LYS A 5 -21.17 -19.80 -52.41
N GLY A 6 -20.67 -18.77 -51.75
CA GLY A 6 -19.33 -18.76 -51.15
C GLY A 6 -19.25 -19.85 -50.10
N LYS A 7 -18.22 -20.68 -50.21
CA LYS A 7 -17.86 -21.74 -49.27
C LYS A 7 -16.94 -21.09 -48.23
N GLY A 8 -17.48 -20.72 -47.08
CA GLY A 8 -16.69 -20.40 -45.90
C GLY A 8 -16.25 -21.70 -45.28
N ASP A 9 -15.08 -22.18 -45.69
CA ASP A 9 -14.41 -23.32 -45.07
C ASP A 9 -13.63 -22.78 -43.87
N GLY A 10 -14.32 -22.70 -42.73
CA GLY A 10 -13.76 -22.37 -41.43
C GLY A 10 -14.01 -23.54 -40.50
N THR A 11 -13.56 -24.73 -40.91
CA THR A 11 -13.56 -25.89 -40.03
C THR A 11 -12.37 -25.73 -39.09
N GLU A 12 -12.54 -24.98 -38.00
CA GLU A 12 -11.61 -25.08 -36.87
C GLU A 12 -11.60 -26.55 -36.44
N SER A 13 -10.43 -27.18 -36.58
CA SER A 13 -10.22 -28.54 -36.10
C SER A 13 -10.51 -28.54 -34.60
N PRO A 14 -11.20 -29.56 -34.05
CA PRO A 14 -11.39 -29.65 -32.61
C PRO A 14 -9.99 -29.69 -31.98
N GLN A 15 -9.64 -28.63 -31.24
CA GLN A 15 -8.40 -28.60 -30.49
C GLN A 15 -8.40 -29.80 -29.55
N SER A 16 -7.30 -30.55 -29.53
CA SER A 16 -7.15 -31.71 -28.65
C SER A 16 -7.44 -31.26 -27.21
N ILE A 17 -8.38 -31.95 -26.56
CA ILE A 17 -8.79 -31.70 -25.18
C ILE A 17 -7.59 -31.81 -24.23
N ASP A 18 -6.58 -32.62 -24.59
CA ASP A 18 -5.33 -32.78 -23.83
C ASP A 18 -4.49 -31.50 -23.76
N LYS A 19 -4.69 -30.53 -24.66
CA LYS A 19 -3.86 -29.33 -24.72
C LYS A 19 -4.02 -28.42 -23.49
N TYR A 20 -5.21 -28.43 -22.89
CA TYR A 20 -5.58 -27.56 -21.77
C TYR A 20 -5.82 -28.36 -20.48
N ALA A 21 -5.47 -29.65 -20.47
CA ALA A 21 -5.60 -30.49 -19.30
C ALA A 21 -4.78 -29.90 -18.15
N ASP A 22 -5.42 -29.78 -16.97
CA ASP A 22 -4.83 -29.34 -15.71
C ASP A 22 -4.29 -27.89 -15.68
N GLU A 23 -4.49 -27.07 -16.72
CA GLU A 23 -3.99 -25.69 -16.73
C GLU A 23 -4.53 -24.84 -15.57
N LEU A 24 -5.81 -24.98 -15.24
CA LEU A 24 -6.42 -24.24 -14.12
C LEU A 24 -5.85 -24.71 -12.76
N GLN A 25 -5.62 -26.01 -12.59
CA GLN A 25 -4.94 -26.53 -11.40
C GLN A 25 -3.52 -25.99 -11.26
N ILE A 26 -2.74 -25.93 -12.35
CA ILE A 26 -1.39 -25.33 -12.34
C ILE A 26 -1.45 -23.86 -11.95
N LEU A 27 -2.43 -23.10 -12.45
CA LEU A 27 -2.60 -21.70 -12.06
C LEU A 27 -2.91 -21.58 -10.57
N ILE A 28 -3.78 -22.44 -10.03
CA ILE A 28 -4.13 -22.47 -8.59
C ILE A 28 -2.91 -22.79 -7.73
N ASP A 29 -2.10 -23.78 -8.11
CA ASP A 29 -0.95 -24.23 -7.34
C ASP A 29 0.16 -23.18 -7.23
N ASN A 30 0.19 -22.21 -8.15
CA ASN A 30 1.14 -21.11 -8.15
C ASN A 30 0.65 -19.87 -7.40
N LEU A 31 -0.58 -19.87 -6.87
CA LEU A 31 -1.10 -18.74 -6.09
C LEU A 31 -0.49 -18.76 -4.69
N ASP A 32 0.17 -17.66 -4.31
CA ASP A 32 0.58 -17.41 -2.93
C ASP A 32 -0.48 -16.55 -2.22
N PRO A 33 -1.19 -17.06 -1.20
CA PRO A 33 -2.19 -16.27 -0.46
C PRO A 33 -1.63 -15.02 0.20
N GLU A 34 -0.32 -14.98 0.50
CA GLU A 34 0.33 -13.85 1.17
C GLU A 34 0.60 -12.66 0.24
N GLU A 35 0.54 -12.86 -1.09
CA GLU A 35 0.66 -11.76 -2.06
C GLU A 35 -0.59 -10.87 -2.09
N TYR A 36 -1.69 -11.31 -1.46
CA TYR A 36 -2.96 -10.61 -1.44
C TYR A 36 -3.13 -9.77 -0.17
N VAL A 37 -3.84 -8.66 -0.30
CA VAL A 37 -4.15 -7.81 0.85
C VAL A 37 -5.18 -8.51 1.76
N GLU A 38 -4.89 -8.53 3.07
CA GLU A 38 -5.84 -8.77 4.17
C GLU A 38 -6.93 -9.84 3.91
N GLY A 39 -6.52 -11.11 3.94
CA GLY A 39 -7.45 -12.24 3.93
C GLY A 39 -8.16 -12.48 2.58
N ILE A 40 -7.83 -11.71 1.54
CA ILE A 40 -8.38 -11.91 0.19
C ILE A 40 -7.77 -13.14 -0.49
N GLY A 41 -6.49 -13.42 -0.25
CA GLY A 41 -5.78 -14.55 -0.87
C GLY A 41 -6.52 -15.88 -0.68
N PRO A 42 -6.87 -16.26 0.57
CA PRO A 42 -7.69 -17.43 0.82
C PRO A 42 -9.03 -17.44 0.06
N LEU A 43 -9.75 -16.31 0.01
CA LEU A 43 -11.03 -16.21 -0.70
C LEU A 43 -10.88 -16.42 -2.21
N VAL A 44 -9.82 -15.87 -2.82
CA VAL A 44 -9.52 -16.02 -4.24
C VAL A 44 -9.13 -17.46 -4.55
N ILE A 45 -8.26 -18.06 -3.74
CA ILE A 45 -7.82 -19.45 -3.91
C ILE A 45 -8.99 -20.41 -3.77
N ASP A 46 -9.85 -20.24 -2.76
CA ASP A 46 -11.03 -21.08 -2.56
C ASP A 46 -12.01 -20.94 -3.73
N TRP A 47 -12.22 -19.72 -4.24
CA TRP A 47 -13.04 -19.51 -5.44
C TRP A 47 -12.50 -20.24 -6.67
N PHE A 48 -11.18 -20.22 -6.90
CA PHE A 48 -10.58 -20.95 -8.02
C PHE A 48 -10.64 -22.47 -7.83
N LYS A 49 -10.46 -22.99 -6.61
CA LYS A 49 -10.63 -24.42 -6.32
C LYS A 49 -12.06 -24.89 -6.61
N ASP A 50 -13.06 -24.09 -6.22
CA ASP A 50 -14.45 -24.37 -6.54
C ASP A 50 -14.71 -24.35 -8.05
N LEU A 51 -14.08 -23.40 -8.77
CA LEU A 51 -14.15 -23.34 -10.23
C LEU A 51 -13.50 -24.56 -10.89
N GLU A 52 -12.38 -25.06 -10.37
CA GLU A 52 -11.71 -26.26 -10.87
C GLU A 52 -12.59 -27.50 -10.72
N VAL A 53 -13.21 -27.68 -9.54
CA VAL A 53 -14.18 -28.77 -9.31
C VAL A 53 -15.33 -28.68 -10.31
N PHE A 54 -15.92 -27.50 -10.46
CA PHE A 54 -17.01 -27.27 -11.42
C PHE A 54 -16.60 -27.56 -12.87
N SER A 55 -15.40 -27.12 -13.27
CA SER A 55 -14.83 -27.34 -14.61
C SER A 55 -14.67 -28.84 -14.88
N SER A 56 -14.03 -29.55 -13.94
CA SER A 56 -13.84 -30.99 -13.97
C SER A 56 -15.16 -31.76 -14.07
N GLU A 57 -16.19 -31.38 -13.30
CA GLU A 57 -17.52 -32.01 -13.36
C GLU A 57 -18.24 -31.74 -14.68
N THR A 58 -18.14 -30.51 -15.19
CA THR A 58 -18.73 -30.10 -16.47
C THR A 58 -18.14 -30.89 -17.64
N ILE A 59 -16.80 -31.05 -17.65
CA ILE A 59 -16.09 -31.84 -18.65
C ILE A 59 -16.51 -33.31 -18.56
N LYS A 60 -16.55 -33.90 -17.35
CA LYS A 60 -17.01 -35.29 -17.14
C LYS A 60 -18.45 -35.50 -17.61
N ALA A 61 -19.32 -34.50 -17.46
CA ALA A 61 -20.69 -34.53 -17.94
C ALA A 61 -20.83 -34.35 -19.46
N GLY A 62 -19.73 -34.07 -20.18
CA GLY A 62 -19.75 -33.82 -21.63
C GLY A 62 -20.49 -32.54 -22.02
N LEU A 63 -20.61 -31.58 -21.09
CA LEU A 63 -21.31 -30.34 -21.34
C LEU A 63 -20.48 -29.43 -22.26
N THR A 64 -21.11 -28.97 -23.34
CA THR A 64 -20.52 -27.97 -24.22
C THR A 64 -20.94 -26.56 -23.81
N TYR A 65 -20.12 -25.58 -24.17
CA TYR A 65 -20.43 -24.19 -23.89
C TYR A 65 -21.70 -23.75 -24.63
N GLY A 66 -22.73 -23.46 -23.85
CA GLY A 66 -24.08 -23.10 -24.32
C GLY A 66 -24.88 -22.47 -23.20
N LYS A 67 -26.19 -22.25 -23.41
CA LYS A 67 -27.05 -21.53 -22.43
C LYS A 67 -27.00 -22.15 -21.03
N THR A 68 -27.03 -23.48 -20.93
CA THR A 68 -27.00 -24.20 -19.65
C THR A 68 -25.70 -23.95 -18.90
N LEU A 69 -24.55 -24.26 -19.52
CA LEU A 69 -23.24 -24.08 -18.89
C LEU A 69 -22.96 -22.61 -18.55
N ARG A 70 -23.30 -21.69 -19.46
CA ARG A 70 -23.15 -20.25 -19.21
C ARG A 70 -23.96 -19.78 -18.01
N ASN A 71 -25.21 -20.22 -17.89
CA ASN A 71 -26.06 -19.85 -16.76
C ASN A 71 -25.51 -20.43 -15.44
N ALA A 72 -25.00 -21.67 -15.45
CA ALA A 72 -24.38 -22.28 -14.28
C ALA A 72 -23.11 -21.54 -13.84
N LEU A 73 -22.25 -21.12 -14.78
CA LEU A 73 -21.07 -20.29 -14.50
C LEU A 73 -21.44 -18.96 -13.83
N VAL A 74 -22.47 -18.29 -14.36
CA VAL A 74 -22.94 -17.02 -13.80
C VAL A 74 -23.46 -17.20 -12.38
N GLU A 75 -24.35 -18.17 -12.18
CA GLU A 75 -25.04 -18.38 -10.90
C GLU A 75 -24.08 -18.91 -9.81
N ASN A 76 -23.16 -19.80 -10.15
CA ASN A 76 -22.31 -20.47 -9.16
C ASN A 76 -20.95 -19.78 -8.94
N HIS A 77 -20.39 -19.13 -9.97
CA HIS A 77 -19.02 -18.57 -9.89
C HIS A 77 -18.97 -17.05 -10.04
N TYR A 78 -19.63 -16.45 -11.03
CA TYR A 78 -19.53 -14.99 -11.19
C TYR A 78 -20.28 -14.23 -10.09
N ARG A 79 -21.40 -14.76 -9.60
CA ARG A 79 -22.10 -14.19 -8.43
C ARG A 79 -21.25 -14.20 -7.16
N THR A 80 -20.40 -15.20 -6.98
CA THR A 80 -19.53 -15.33 -5.80
C THR A 80 -18.22 -14.57 -5.95
N LEU A 81 -17.73 -14.37 -7.19
CA LEU A 81 -16.55 -13.58 -7.48
C LEU A 81 -16.74 -12.09 -7.22
N LEU A 82 -17.91 -11.53 -7.55
CA LEU A 82 -18.19 -10.11 -7.40
C LEU A 82 -18.00 -9.60 -5.96
N PRO A 83 -18.54 -10.25 -4.92
CA PRO A 83 -18.27 -9.88 -3.52
C PRO A 83 -16.78 -9.88 -3.14
N ILE A 84 -15.97 -10.78 -3.72
CA ILE A 84 -14.51 -10.82 -3.46
C ILE A 84 -13.86 -9.54 -3.99
N PHE A 85 -14.24 -9.08 -5.20
CA PHE A 85 -13.76 -7.82 -5.75
C PHE A 85 -14.26 -6.60 -4.98
N GLU A 86 -15.51 -6.61 -4.52
CA GLU A 86 -16.05 -5.53 -3.69
C GLU A 86 -15.31 -5.41 -2.36
N TYR A 87 -15.01 -6.55 -1.73
CA TYR A 87 -14.21 -6.62 -0.52
C TYR A 87 -12.78 -6.12 -0.78
N ALA A 88 -12.14 -6.53 -1.87
CA ALA A 88 -10.82 -6.02 -2.27
C ALA A 88 -10.80 -4.50 -2.45
N CYS A 89 -11.76 -3.96 -3.19
CA CYS A 89 -11.91 -2.52 -3.36
C CYS A 89 -12.13 -1.80 -2.02
N SER A 90 -12.86 -2.42 -1.08
CA SER A 90 -13.08 -1.85 0.24
C SER A 90 -11.79 -1.72 1.04
N LYS A 91 -10.92 -2.74 0.99
CA LYS A 91 -9.62 -2.77 1.68
C LYS A 91 -8.62 -1.78 1.09
N ILE A 92 -8.62 -1.61 -0.23
CA ILE A 92 -7.81 -0.58 -0.87
C ILE A 92 -8.25 0.82 -0.39
N ARG A 93 -9.56 1.11 -0.37
CA ARG A 93 -10.08 2.40 0.10
C ARG A 93 -9.76 2.67 1.58
N GLU A 94 -9.83 1.66 2.43
CA GLU A 94 -9.45 1.75 3.84
C GLU A 94 -7.98 2.19 3.97
N ARG A 95 -7.07 1.50 3.27
CA ARG A 95 -5.65 1.84 3.26
C ARG A 95 -5.35 3.22 2.67
N ASP A 96 -6.03 3.61 1.60
CA ASP A 96 -5.88 4.94 0.99
C ASP A 96 -6.28 6.04 1.98
N SER A 97 -7.34 5.81 2.77
CA SER A 97 -7.77 6.73 3.84
C SER A 97 -6.71 6.83 4.94
N GLU A 98 -6.19 5.71 5.43
CA GLU A 98 -5.14 5.70 6.46
C GLU A 98 -3.87 6.42 5.99
N ILE A 99 -3.44 6.19 4.75
CA ILE A 99 -2.29 6.87 4.15
C ILE A 99 -2.53 8.38 4.08
N TYR A 100 -3.74 8.79 3.70
CA TYR A 100 -4.11 10.20 3.66
C TYR A 100 -4.03 10.86 5.04
N ASP A 101 -4.58 10.21 6.07
CA ASP A 101 -4.55 10.71 7.44
C ASP A 101 -3.12 10.79 8.00
N LEU A 102 -2.30 9.75 7.76
CA LEU A 102 -0.88 9.75 8.14
C LEU A 102 -0.11 10.86 7.44
N LYS A 103 -0.37 11.10 6.16
CA LYS A 103 0.27 12.19 5.40
C LYS A 103 -0.06 13.55 6.01
N ASN A 104 -1.32 13.77 6.40
CA ASN A 104 -1.72 15.03 7.05
C ASN A 104 -1.05 15.19 8.41
N LEU A 105 -1.02 14.13 9.22
CA LEU A 105 -0.37 14.15 10.53
C LEU A 105 1.12 14.49 10.41
N VAL A 106 1.84 13.89 9.45
CA VAL A 106 3.25 14.20 9.19
C VAL A 106 3.42 15.63 8.68
N SER A 107 2.53 16.09 7.80
CA SER A 107 2.54 17.46 7.28
C SER A 107 2.36 18.51 8.37
N ASP A 108 1.55 18.22 9.40
CA ASP A 108 1.31 19.13 10.53
C ASP A 108 2.43 19.06 11.57
N ALA A 109 3.02 17.88 11.79
CA ALA A 109 4.09 17.68 12.76
C ALA A 109 5.39 18.40 12.37
N ALA A 110 5.75 18.41 11.09
CA ALA A 110 6.98 19.03 10.60
C ALA A 110 7.11 20.54 10.94
N PRO A 111 6.13 21.41 10.61
CA PRO A 111 6.20 22.82 10.96
C PRO A 111 6.06 23.07 12.47
N ALA A 112 5.30 22.24 13.20
CA ALA A 112 5.20 22.33 14.65
C ALA A 112 6.55 22.07 15.33
N LEU A 113 7.25 21.01 14.90
CA LEU A 113 8.59 20.67 15.37
C LEU A 113 9.60 21.78 15.06
N LEU A 114 9.55 22.35 13.85
CA LEU A 114 10.42 23.46 13.46
C LEU A 114 10.21 24.70 14.35
N LYS A 115 8.95 25.07 14.61
CA LYS A 115 8.60 26.17 15.52
C LYS A 115 9.10 25.92 16.93
N ALA A 116 8.89 24.71 17.46
CA ALA A 116 9.37 24.34 18.79
C ALA A 116 10.90 24.42 18.89
N LYS A 117 11.63 23.98 17.84
CA LYS A 117 13.08 24.08 17.77
C LYS A 117 13.56 25.53 17.74
N ILE A 118 12.95 26.38 16.92
CA ILE A 118 13.28 27.82 16.86
C ILE A 118 13.10 28.45 18.23
N TRP A 119 11.93 28.24 18.85
CA TRP A 119 11.63 28.81 20.16
C TRP A 119 12.63 28.38 21.24
N SER A 120 13.02 27.10 21.26
CA SER A 120 14.01 26.61 22.21
C SER A 120 15.39 27.25 22.00
N LEU A 121 15.81 27.42 20.74
CA LEU A 121 17.09 28.04 20.39
C LEU A 121 17.11 29.53 20.72
N GLU A 122 16.00 30.25 20.48
CA GLU A 122 15.87 31.67 20.85
C GLU A 122 16.02 31.85 22.37
N ARG A 123 15.35 31.00 23.16
CA ARG A 123 15.41 31.05 24.62
C ARG A 123 16.80 30.73 25.17
N GLU A 124 17.50 29.77 24.58
CA GLU A 124 18.88 29.44 24.95
C GLU A 124 19.84 30.58 24.57
N ASN A 125 19.67 31.19 23.39
CA ASN A 125 20.49 32.31 22.94
C ASN A 125 20.32 33.54 23.84
N GLU A 126 19.09 33.88 24.25
CA GLU A 126 18.82 34.93 25.23
C GLU A 126 19.51 34.66 26.57
N ALA A 127 19.43 33.43 27.07
CA ALA A 127 20.09 33.04 28.32
C ALA A 127 21.62 33.15 28.21
N LEU A 128 22.20 32.78 27.07
CA LEU A 128 23.64 32.91 26.82
C LEU A 128 24.08 34.38 26.72
N LYS A 129 23.30 35.23 26.04
CA LYS A 129 23.57 36.67 25.96
C LYS A 129 23.56 37.32 27.35
N ALA A 130 22.58 37.01 28.19
CA ALA A 130 22.52 37.52 29.55
C ALA A 130 23.73 37.08 30.40
N LYS A 131 24.18 35.82 30.25
CA LYS A 131 25.41 35.35 30.92
C LYS A 131 26.66 36.09 30.43
N LEU A 132 26.73 36.38 29.14
CA LEU A 132 27.88 37.07 28.53
C LEU A 132 27.95 38.54 28.96
N GLU A 133 26.80 39.19 29.11
CA GLU A 133 26.68 40.54 29.69
C GLU A 133 27.23 40.59 31.13
N ILE A 134 26.79 39.67 32.00
CA ILE A 134 27.31 39.57 33.37
C ILE A 134 28.83 39.32 33.39
N TYR A 135 29.34 38.46 32.50
CA TYR A 135 30.78 38.21 32.41
C TYR A 135 31.57 39.46 32.01
N ASN A 136 31.03 40.25 31.08
CA ASN A 136 31.62 41.52 30.67
C ASN A 136 31.63 42.53 31.82
N ASP A 137 30.53 42.64 32.58
CA ASP A 137 30.45 43.52 33.75
C ASP A 137 31.49 43.12 34.81
N ILE A 138 31.58 41.83 35.15
CA ILE A 138 32.60 41.32 36.09
C ILE A 138 34.00 41.62 35.56
N SER A 139 34.26 41.39 34.27
CA SER A 139 35.56 41.68 33.68
C SER A 139 35.91 43.17 33.73
N SER A 140 34.92 44.07 33.59
CA SER A 140 35.11 45.52 33.74
C SER A 140 35.45 45.88 35.18
N THR A 141 34.66 45.39 36.14
CA THR A 141 34.90 45.62 37.58
C THR A 141 36.28 45.11 38.02
N VAL A 142 36.71 43.93 37.54
CA VAL A 142 38.04 43.40 37.84
C VAL A 142 39.13 44.32 37.26
N ARG A 143 38.98 44.80 36.02
CA ARG A 143 39.93 45.76 35.43
C ARG A 143 40.02 47.07 36.20
N GLU A 144 38.91 47.55 36.77
CA GLU A 144 38.87 48.77 37.58
C GLU A 144 39.53 48.58 38.94
N ILE A 145 39.30 47.44 39.61
CA ILE A 145 39.79 47.21 40.99
C ILE A 145 41.25 46.74 41.02
N THR A 146 41.72 46.02 40.00
CA THR A 146 43.11 45.50 39.94
C THR A 146 44.18 46.58 40.19
N PRO A 147 44.19 47.73 39.50
CA PRO A 147 45.20 48.76 39.75
C PRO A 147 45.07 49.39 41.16
N VAL A 148 43.86 49.53 41.70
CA VAL A 148 43.65 50.04 43.08
C VAL A 148 44.28 49.11 44.12
N LEU A 149 44.16 47.78 43.91
CA LEU A 149 44.78 46.79 44.78
C LEU A 149 46.31 46.81 44.66
N GLU A 150 46.85 47.04 43.46
CA GLU A 150 48.29 47.20 43.24
C GLU A 150 48.83 48.45 43.97
N GLU A 151 48.15 49.60 43.88
CA GLU A 151 48.51 50.83 44.61
C GLU A 151 48.50 50.65 46.14
N LEU A 152 47.54 49.91 46.69
CA LEU A 152 47.47 49.61 48.12
C LEU A 152 48.59 48.68 48.60
N LYS A 153 49.18 47.88 47.71
CA LYS A 153 50.26 46.94 48.03
C LYS A 153 51.63 47.63 48.04
N GLU A 154 51.79 48.70 47.28
CA GLU A 154 53.04 49.47 47.21
C GLU A 154 53.18 50.54 48.31
N ASN A 155 52.14 50.74 49.13
CA ASN A 155 52.14 51.59 50.33
C ASN A 155 52.18 50.77 51.63
#